data_AF-A0A7V8QLJ8-F1
#
_entry.id   AF-A0A7V8QLJ8-F1
#
_cell.length_a   1.000
_cell.length_b   1.000
_cell.length_c   1.000
_cell.angle_alpha   90.00
_cell.angle_beta   90.00
_cell.angle_gamma   90.00
#
_symmetry.space_group_name_H-M   'P 1'
#
loop_
_entity.id
_entity.type
_entity.pdbx_description
1 polymer ?
#
loop_
_entity_poly.entity_id
_entity_poly.type
_entity_poly.pdbx_seq_one_letter_code
_entity_poly.pdbx_strand_id
1 'polypeptide(L)' 'PGQQGGSGQRLDWGRLPGVGNRPWILAGGLTPANVAEAVRTARPFAVDVSSGVEQSPGIKDPEKIIAFIDEVNRVR' A
#
# COMPACT_ATOMS: atom_id res chain seq x y z
N PRO A 1 15.39 -6.31 -14.46
CA PRO A 1 15.46 -6.97 -13.13
C PRO A 1 14.33 -6.48 -12.23
N GLY A 2 13.30 -7.32 -12.02
CA GLY A 2 12.13 -6.98 -11.22
C GLY A 2 12.50 -6.88 -9.75
N GLN A 3 12.30 -5.72 -9.15
CA GLN A 3 12.39 -5.59 -7.70
C GLN A 3 11.29 -6.47 -7.08
N GLN A 4 11.69 -7.40 -6.23
CA GLN A 4 10.78 -8.29 -5.52
C GLN A 4 9.92 -7.43 -4.59
N GLY A 5 8.63 -7.30 -4.92
CA GLY A 5 7.66 -6.72 -4.01
C GLY A 5 7.60 -7.59 -2.76
N GLY A 6 7.77 -7.00 -1.58
CA GLY A 6 7.61 -7.70 -0.30
C GLY A 6 8.86 -7.90 0.55
N SER A 7 9.91 -7.09 0.41
CA SER A 7 11.09 -7.15 1.30
C SER A 7 10.80 -6.88 2.78
N GLY A 8 9.56 -6.50 3.14
CA GLY A 8 9.18 -6.10 4.50
C GLY A 8 9.76 -4.75 4.95
N GLN A 9 10.69 -4.18 4.18
CA GLN A 9 11.24 -2.86 4.43
C GLN A 9 10.22 -1.82 3.95
N ARG A 10 9.78 -0.97 4.89
CA ARG A 10 8.88 0.14 4.59
C ARG A 10 9.60 1.07 3.63
N LEU A 11 8.98 1.33 2.49
CA LEU A 11 9.48 2.31 1.54
C LEU A 11 9.33 3.69 2.18
N ASP A 12 10.37 4.52 2.08
CA ASP A 12 10.27 5.93 2.50
C ASP A 12 9.43 6.68 1.47
N TRP A 13 8.14 6.79 1.75
CA TRP A 13 7.15 7.41 0.88
C TRP A 13 7.45 8.89 0.58
N GLY A 14 8.22 9.57 1.44
CA GLY A 14 8.66 10.95 1.22
C GLY A 14 9.82 11.09 0.23
N ARG A 15 10.47 9.99 -0.15
CA ARG A 15 11.63 9.96 -1.06
C ARG A 15 11.33 9.25 -2.37
N LEU A 16 10.05 9.06 -2.70
CA LEU A 16 9.65 8.52 -4.00
C LEU A 16 10.26 9.36 -5.12
N PRO A 17 10.90 8.74 -6.14
CA PRO A 17 11.37 9.47 -7.30
C PRO A 17 10.20 10.23 -7.91
N GLY A 18 10.42 11.49 -8.30
CA GLY A 18 9.36 12.39 -8.75
C GLY A 18 8.46 11.73 -9.80
N VAL A 19 7.29 11.27 -9.36
CA VAL A 19 6.28 10.59 -10.19
C VAL A 19 5.54 11.57 -11.12
N GLY A 20 5.90 12.86 -11.07
CA GLY A 20 5.30 13.92 -11.86
C GLY A 20 3.80 14.07 -11.56
N ASN A 21 3.09 14.80 -12.43
CA ASN A 21 1.64 14.98 -12.31
C ASN A 21 0.81 13.82 -12.90
N ARG A 22 1.43 12.67 -13.22
CA ARG A 22 0.72 11.54 -13.81
C ARG A 22 0.07 10.69 -12.71
N PRO A 23 -1.17 10.20 -12.91
CA PRO A 23 -1.77 9.23 -12.01
C PRO A 23 -0.86 8.01 -11.85
N TRP A 24 -0.62 7.58 -10.62
CA TRP A 24 0.24 6.46 -10.30
C TRP A 24 -0.33 5.65 -9.13
N ILE A 25 0.01 4.37 -9.10
CA ILE A 25 -0.49 3.41 -8.11
C ILE A 25 0.63 3.08 -7.14
N LEU A 26 0.36 3.18 -5.85
CA LEU A 26 1.28 2.79 -4.80
C LEU A 26 1.09 1.33 -4.43
N ALA A 27 2.15 0.53 -4.52
CA ALA A 27 2.14 -0.90 -4.21
C ALA A 27 3.36 -1.30 -3.37
N GLY A 28 3.30 -2.50 -2.79
CA GLY A 28 4.43 -3.12 -2.10
C GLY A 28 4.43 -2.86 -0.59
N GLY A 29 4.25 -3.93 0.20
CA GLY A 29 4.36 -3.87 1.66
C GLY A 29 3.25 -3.08 2.38
N LEU A 30 2.18 -2.70 1.68
CA LEU A 30 1.03 -2.04 2.30
C LEU A 30 0.24 -3.02 3.17
N THR A 31 -0.22 -2.54 4.32
CA THR A 31 -1.04 -3.26 5.30
C THR A 31 -2.08 -2.30 5.89
N PRO A 32 -3.13 -2.81 6.58
CA PRO A 32 -4.07 -1.93 7.28
C PRO A 32 -3.37 -0.95 8.25
N ALA A 33 -2.27 -1.38 8.87
CA ALA A 33 -1.54 -0.56 9.85
C ALA A 33 -0.72 0.59 9.25
N ASN A 34 -0.44 0.60 7.93
CA ASN A 34 0.44 1.60 7.31
C ASN A 34 -0.18 2.34 6.11
N VAL A 35 -1.27 1.85 5.53
CA VAL A 35 -1.82 2.39 4.28
C VAL A 35 -2.29 3.84 4.45
N ALA A 36 -2.86 4.19 5.60
CA ALA A 36 -3.31 5.55 5.87
C ALA A 36 -2.15 6.57 5.85
N GLU A 37 -1.01 6.23 6.45
CA GLU A 37 0.19 7.05 6.42
C GLU A 37 0.77 7.12 5.00
N ALA A 38 0.82 5.98 4.31
CA ALA A 38 1.32 5.89 2.94
C ALA A 38 0.53 6.80 1.98
N VAL A 39 -0.81 6.80 2.07
CA VAL A 39 -1.68 7.64 1.25
C VAL A 39 -1.48 9.13 1.56
N ARG A 40 -1.42 9.52 2.84
CA ARG A 40 -1.22 10.93 3.23
C ARG A 40 0.12 11.49 2.76
N THR A 41 1.17 10.70 2.92
CA THR A 41 2.54 11.12 2.60
C THR A 41 2.79 11.12 1.10
N ALA A 42 2.41 10.04 0.42
CA ALA A 42 2.74 9.86 -0.99
C ALA A 42 1.72 10.50 -1.93
N ARG A 43 0.45 10.63 -1.51
CA ARG A 43 -0.69 11.11 -2.32
C ARG A 43 -0.81 10.39 -3.68
N PRO A 44 -0.90 9.04 -3.68
CA PRO A 44 -1.07 8.29 -4.92
C PRO A 44 -2.49 8.45 -5.48
N PHE A 45 -2.67 8.13 -6.76
CA PHE A 45 -4.01 8.04 -7.36
C PHE A 45 -4.79 6.82 -6.82
N ALA A 46 -4.09 5.69 -6.66
CA ALA A 46 -4.63 4.46 -6.08
C ALA A 46 -3.57 3.70 -5.29
N VAL A 47 -4.01 2.73 -4.48
CA VAL A 47 -3.15 1.79 -3.76
C VAL A 47 -3.45 0.36 -4.22
N ASP A 48 -2.42 -0.50 -4.23
CA ASP A 48 -2.53 -1.93 -4.53
C ASP A 48 -1.95 -2.76 -3.37
N VAL A 49 -2.69 -3.78 -2.95
CA VAL A 49 -2.33 -4.63 -1.81
C VAL A 49 -2.50 -6.10 -2.14
N SER A 50 -1.47 -6.89 -1.80
CA SER A 50 -1.51 -8.35 -1.94
C SER A 50 -1.30 -9.04 -0.59
N SER A 51 -0.06 -9.28 -0.17
CA SER A 51 0.24 -10.07 1.04
C SER A 51 -0.15 -9.38 2.36
N GLY A 52 -0.28 -8.06 2.39
CA GLY A 52 -0.65 -7.32 3.60
C GLY A 52 -2.08 -7.53 4.08
N VAL A 53 -2.92 -8.18 3.27
CA VAL A 53 -4.29 -8.58 3.62
C VAL A 53 -4.50 -10.09 3.52
N GLU A 54 -3.41 -10.87 3.56
CA GLU A 54 -3.46 -12.33 3.58
C GLU A 54 -3.46 -12.87 5.02
N GLN A 55 -4.16 -13.99 5.24
CA GLN A 55 -3.99 -14.80 6.46
C GLN A 55 -2.75 -15.70 6.33
N SER A 56 -2.49 -16.19 5.11
CA SER A 56 -1.41 -17.07 4.71
C SER A 56 -1.18 -16.90 3.20
N PRO A 57 -0.01 -17.27 2.64
CA PRO A 57 0.31 -17.02 1.24
C PRO A 57 -0.81 -17.44 0.27
N GLY A 58 -1.35 -16.47 -0.48
CA GLY A 58 -2.42 -16.68 -1.46
C GLY A 58 -3.84 -16.82 -0.88
N ILE A 59 -4.02 -16.80 0.44
CA ILE A 59 -5.34 -16.84 1.10
C ILE A 59 -5.62 -15.48 1.74
N LYS A 60 -6.62 -14.78 1.21
CA LYS A 60 -7.04 -13.46 1.69
C LYS A 60 -7.83 -13.57 3.01
N ASP A 61 -7.62 -12.60 3.88
CA ASP A 61 -8.34 -12.41 5.13
C ASP A 61 -9.40 -11.31 4.95
N PRO A 62 -10.70 -11.64 5.02
CA PRO A 62 -11.78 -10.67 4.83
C PRO A 62 -11.72 -9.50 5.82
N GLU A 63 -11.35 -9.74 7.08
CA GLU A 63 -11.28 -8.70 8.10
C GLU A 63 -10.14 -7.72 7.79
N LYS A 64 -9.00 -8.22 7.33
CA LYS A 64 -7.89 -7.36 6.89
C LYS A 64 -8.23 -6.57 5.64
N ILE A 65 -9.00 -7.13 4.70
CA ILE A 65 -9.46 -6.40 3.52
C ILE A 65 -10.34 -5.22 3.94
N ILE A 66 -11.33 -5.46 4.80
CA ILE A 66 -12.24 -4.42 5.30
C ILE A 66 -11.43 -3.34 6.01
N ALA A 67 -10.57 -3.73 6.96
CA ALA A 67 -9.73 -2.80 7.69
C ALA A 67 -8.81 -1.99 6.76
N PHE A 68 -8.25 -2.61 5.71
CA PHE A 68 -7.44 -1.90 4.72
C PHE A 68 -8.23 -0.83 3.98
N ILE A 69 -9.44 -1.15 3.54
CA ILE A 69 -10.32 -0.22 2.80
C ILE A 69 -10.74 0.94 3.71
N ASP A 70 -11.12 0.65 4.96
CA ASP A 70 -11.50 1.69 5.94
C ASP A 70 -10.34 2.65 6.21
N GLU A 71 -9.12 2.13 6.35
CA GLU A 71 -7.91 2.91 6.55
C GLU A 71 -7.53 3.78 5.33
N VAL A 72 -7.86 3.34 4.11
CA VAL A 72 -7.73 4.17 2.91
C VAL A 72 -8.81 5.27 2.88
N ASN A 73 -10.06 4.92 3.16
CA ASN A 73 -11.19 5.83 3.06
C ASN A 73 -11.13 6.97 4.09
N ARG A 74 -10.60 6.73 5.29
CA ARG A 74 -10.50 7.76 6.33
C ARG A 74 -9.47 8.87 6.03
N VAL A 75 -8.63 8.70 5.00
CA VAL A 75 -7.55 9.64 4.64
C VAL A 75 -7.61 10.16 3.22
N ARG A 76 -8.64 9.76 2.46
CA ARG A 76 -8.90 10.27 1.12
C ARG A 76 -9.57 11.62 1.14
#